data_AF-A0A812PY54-F1
#
_entry.id   AF-A0A812PY54-F1
#
_cell.length_a   1.000
_cell.length_b   1.000
_cell.length_c   1.000
_cell.angle_alpha   90.00
_cell.angle_beta   90.00
_cell.angle_gamma   90.00
#
_symmetry.space_group_name_H-M   'P 1'
#
loop_
_entity.id
_entity.type
_entity.pdbx_description
1 polymer ?
#
loop_
_entity_poly.entity_id
_entity_poly.type
_entity_poly.pdbx_seq_one_letter_code
_entity_poly.pdbx_strand_id
1 'polypeptide(L)'
;MPLVLNYRFTFIDAEDDEEAAQGVQLRRALTPPPPRPGHMSQLGEAAHSQVLEVARCRDYLNGLMRERGLVDSRKHGAFRRMSDGSKDFDASVDAPKGASEQMSVGSLGHPIACRRPCVHMMKHRQCPEGSVCGYCHFPHPREVKLDRVQRAMIHQLPYGSFLRIVAEMLKTKAPEVAKPAVWDAVHLLEEEAETAECFGAQTDVKAMKRFKKGLKHLNVLSLLSLAKRRCQDHVCEKLTQIAADLRFRV
;
A
#
# COMPACT_ATOMS: atom_id res chain seq x y z
N MET A 1 19.14 -22.44 38.44
CA MET A 1 18.50 -23.38 37.49
C MET A 1 18.69 -22.81 36.09
N PRO A 2 19.30 -23.53 35.13
CA PRO A 2 19.43 -23.06 33.76
C PRO A 2 18.04 -23.06 33.08
N LEU A 3 17.61 -21.91 32.57
CA LEU A 3 16.36 -21.78 31.81
C LEU A 3 16.51 -22.52 30.47
N VAL A 4 15.59 -23.43 30.18
CA VAL A 4 15.50 -24.10 28.89
C VAL A 4 14.72 -23.19 27.94
N LEU A 5 15.41 -22.62 26.95
CA LEU A 5 14.79 -21.76 25.94
C LEU A 5 14.47 -22.59 24.69
N ASN A 6 13.20 -22.66 24.30
CA ASN A 6 12.76 -23.30 23.07
C ASN A 6 12.53 -22.25 21.98
N TYR A 7 13.28 -22.37 20.88
CA TYR A 7 13.13 -21.49 19.72
C TYR A 7 12.17 -22.10 18.70
N ARG A 8 11.03 -21.44 18.45
CA ARG A 8 10.11 -21.76 17.35
C ARG A 8 9.90 -20.53 16.47
N PHE A 9 10.54 -20.54 15.29
CA PHE A 9 10.55 -19.42 14.34
C PHE A 9 11.09 -18.13 14.97
N THR A 10 10.32 -17.04 14.94
CA THR A 10 10.69 -15.72 15.47
C THR A 10 10.31 -15.53 16.95
N PHE A 11 9.81 -16.56 17.61
CA PHE A 11 9.38 -16.49 19.01
C PHE A 11 10.26 -17.39 19.89
N ILE A 12 10.57 -16.90 21.09
CA ILE A 12 11.28 -17.62 22.14
C ILE A 12 10.24 -17.95 23.20
N ASP A 13 9.92 -19.23 23.33
CA ASP A 13 9.09 -19.73 24.41
C ASP A 13 10.04 -20.14 25.55
N ALA A 14 9.88 -19.52 26.71
CA ALA A 14 10.52 -19.93 27.95
C ALA A 14 9.51 -20.78 28.73
N GLU A 15 9.84 -22.05 28.96
CA GLU A 15 9.05 -22.91 29.83
C GLU A 15 9.50 -22.62 31.27
N ASP A 16 8.61 -21.98 32.05
CA ASP A 16 8.81 -21.80 33.48
C ASP A 16 8.34 -23.07 34.18
N ASP A 17 9.23 -23.74 34.93
CA ASP A 17 8.89 -24.89 35.76
C ASP A 17 7.74 -24.52 36.73
N GLU A 18 6.61 -25.22 36.63
CA GLU A 18 5.33 -24.86 37.28
C GLU A 18 5.38 -24.80 38.83
N GLU A 19 6.48 -25.23 39.47
CA GLU A 19 6.63 -25.17 40.93
C GLU A 19 6.86 -23.75 41.49
N ALA A 20 7.16 -22.74 40.67
CA ALA A 20 7.37 -21.37 41.13
C ALA A 20 6.09 -20.49 41.16
N ALA A 21 4.95 -20.97 40.69
CA ALA A 21 3.80 -20.13 40.36
C ALA A 21 2.83 -19.80 41.52
N GLN A 22 3.02 -20.33 42.74
CA GLN A 22 2.02 -20.19 43.80
C GLN A 22 2.04 -18.88 44.62
N GLY A 23 2.84 -17.87 44.27
CA GLY A 23 2.96 -16.66 45.12
C GLY A 23 3.01 -15.29 44.44
N VAL A 24 3.11 -15.21 43.10
CA VAL A 24 3.47 -13.93 42.47
C VAL A 24 2.22 -13.22 41.94
N GLN A 25 1.74 -12.23 42.71
CA GLN A 25 0.78 -11.26 42.22
C GLN A 25 1.35 -10.52 41.01
N LEU A 26 0.77 -10.75 39.83
CA LEU A 26 1.08 -10.05 38.58
C LEU A 26 0.85 -8.54 38.72
N ARG A 27 1.89 -7.81 39.13
CA ARG A 27 1.93 -6.35 39.01
C ARG A 27 2.15 -5.99 37.54
N ARG A 28 1.20 -5.25 36.96
CA ARG A 28 1.37 -4.64 35.63
C ARG A 28 2.65 -3.81 35.63
N ALA A 29 3.57 -4.16 34.73
CA ALA A 29 4.79 -3.39 34.51
C ALA A 29 4.43 -1.96 34.08
N LEU A 30 4.85 -0.97 34.87
CA LEU A 30 4.73 0.47 34.58
C LEU A 30 5.92 0.99 33.76
N THR A 31 6.78 0.12 33.25
CA THR A 31 7.94 0.53 32.47
C THR A 31 7.55 0.85 31.02
N PRO A 32 7.96 2.01 30.48
CA PRO A 32 7.77 2.33 29.07
C PRO A 32 8.50 1.29 28.20
N PRO A 33 7.97 0.98 27.00
CA PRO A 33 8.58 0.00 26.11
C PRO A 33 10.01 0.43 25.75
N PRO A 34 10.98 -0.49 25.72
CA PRO A 34 12.34 -0.16 25.32
C PRO A 34 12.37 0.34 23.87
N PRO A 35 13.26 1.29 23.53
CA PRO A 35 13.45 1.73 22.16
C PRO A 35 13.88 0.54 21.29
N ARG A 36 13.22 0.36 20.14
CA ARG A 36 13.49 -0.74 19.21
C ARG A 36 14.94 -0.71 18.72
N PRO A 37 15.75 -1.76 18.96
CA PRO A 37 17.07 -1.88 18.35
C PRO A 37 16.93 -2.13 16.86
N GLY A 38 17.41 -1.20 16.04
CA GLY A 38 17.59 -1.39 14.61
C GLY A 38 18.70 -2.38 14.33
N HIS A 39 18.29 -3.62 14.02
CA HIS A 39 18.92 -4.61 13.16
C HIS A 39 20.39 -4.35 12.72
N MET A 40 21.33 -4.88 13.50
CA MET A 40 22.70 -5.14 13.06
C MET A 40 22.74 -6.49 12.33
N SER A 41 23.12 -6.49 11.04
CA SER A 41 23.75 -7.62 10.33
C SER A 41 24.51 -7.04 9.13
N GLN A 42 25.85 -6.95 9.25
CA GLN A 42 26.85 -7.71 8.49
C GLN A 42 26.97 -7.27 7.01
N LEU A 43 27.95 -6.40 6.71
CA LEU A 43 29.33 -6.74 6.27
C LEU A 43 29.41 -7.15 4.79
N GLY A 44 29.76 -6.17 3.95
CA GLY A 44 30.16 -6.35 2.55
C GLY A 44 29.90 -5.09 1.72
N GLU A 45 30.95 -4.45 1.19
CA GLU A 45 30.94 -3.32 0.24
C GLU A 45 30.72 -1.90 0.81
N ALA A 46 31.59 -1.55 1.76
CA ALA A 46 31.69 -0.22 2.35
C ALA A 46 32.51 0.76 1.48
N ALA A 47 31.85 1.46 0.57
CA ALA A 47 32.29 2.80 0.15
C ALA A 47 31.15 3.64 -0.47
N HIS A 48 30.15 3.03 -1.10
CA HIS A 48 29.05 3.76 -1.74
C HIS A 48 27.79 3.95 -0.88
N SER A 49 27.66 3.21 0.23
CA SER A 49 26.46 3.27 1.09
C SER A 49 26.42 4.52 1.99
N GLN A 50 27.57 4.99 2.50
CA GLN A 50 27.59 6.07 3.48
C GLN A 50 27.14 7.43 2.91
N VAL A 51 27.48 7.74 1.65
CA VAL A 51 27.07 9.02 1.03
C VAL A 51 25.55 9.09 0.85
N LEU A 52 24.93 7.96 0.48
CA LEU A 52 23.49 7.83 0.28
C LEU A 52 22.70 7.82 1.60
N GLU A 53 23.32 7.31 2.67
CA GLU A 53 22.74 7.31 4.00
C GLU A 53 22.81 8.70 4.65
N VAL A 54 23.94 9.40 4.50
CA VAL A 54 24.11 10.80 4.92
C VAL A 54 23.15 11.73 4.19
N ALA A 55 22.95 11.52 2.87
CA ALA A 55 21.97 12.28 2.10
C ALA A 55 20.53 12.08 2.63
N ARG A 56 20.14 10.83 2.91
CA ARG A 56 18.82 10.51 3.48
C ARG A 56 18.62 11.10 4.88
N CYS A 57 19.63 11.04 5.75
CA CYS A 57 19.57 11.67 7.07
C CYS A 57 19.43 13.19 6.97
N ARG A 58 20.14 13.82 6.01
CA ARG A 58 20.06 15.27 5.78
C ARG A 58 18.66 15.71 5.32
N ASP A 59 18.06 14.98 4.39
CA ASP A 59 16.71 15.31 3.89
C ASP A 59 15.64 15.14 4.96
N TYR A 60 15.76 14.09 5.78
CA TYR A 60 14.86 13.86 6.91
C TYR A 60 14.94 14.99 7.96
N LEU A 61 16.15 15.41 8.33
CA LEU A 61 16.34 16.54 9.26
C LEU A 61 15.79 17.85 8.68
N ASN A 62 15.99 18.10 7.39
CA ASN A 62 15.41 19.27 6.70
C ASN A 62 13.87 19.25 6.67
N GLY A 63 13.25 18.07 6.64
CA GLY A 63 11.80 17.90 6.76
C GLY A 63 11.30 18.26 8.17
N LEU A 64 11.93 17.68 9.20
CA LEU A 64 11.61 17.95 10.61
C LEU A 64 11.77 19.43 10.98
N MET A 65 12.83 20.08 10.48
CA MET A 65 13.09 21.50 10.74
C MET A 65 12.06 22.41 10.05
N ARG A 66 11.50 21.99 8.90
CA ARG A 66 10.38 22.68 8.23
C ARG A 66 9.06 22.49 8.97
N GLU A 67 8.76 21.28 9.45
CA GLU A 67 7.54 21.00 10.22
C GLU A 67 7.48 21.79 11.54
N ARG A 68 8.62 22.03 12.17
CA ARG A 68 8.71 22.80 13.42
C ARG A 68 8.90 24.31 13.23
N GLY A 69 8.87 24.79 11.98
CA GLY A 69 9.05 26.22 11.69
C GLY A 69 10.42 26.78 12.08
N LEU A 70 11.44 25.93 12.22
CA LEU A 70 12.80 26.32 12.64
C LEU A 70 13.65 26.82 11.47
N VAL A 71 13.23 26.60 10.23
CA VAL A 71 13.82 27.22 9.03
C VAL A 71 12.87 28.33 8.57
N ASP A 72 13.20 29.55 8.95
CA ASP A 72 12.49 30.77 8.56
C ASP A 72 12.61 30.92 7.03
N SER A 73 11.53 30.64 6.29
CA SER A 73 11.43 30.94 4.84
C SER A 73 11.27 32.44 4.60
N ARG A 74 12.14 33.27 5.20
CA ARG A 74 12.08 34.72 5.07
C ARG A 74 12.63 35.18 3.71
N LYS A 75 11.70 35.26 2.76
CA LYS A 75 11.41 36.43 1.90
C LYS A 75 12.52 36.96 0.98
N HIS A 76 12.45 36.57 -0.29
CA HIS A 76 12.56 37.50 -1.43
C HIS A 76 11.24 37.38 -2.23
N GLY A 77 10.40 38.39 -2.43
CA GLY A 77 10.50 39.80 -2.08
C GLY A 77 9.21 40.58 -2.40
N ALA A 78 9.39 41.89 -2.42
CA ALA A 78 8.54 42.93 -3.02
C ALA A 78 7.19 43.24 -2.34
N PHE A 79 7.33 44.09 -1.32
CA PHE A 79 6.40 45.16 -0.97
C PHE A 79 5.98 45.94 -2.25
N ARG A 80 4.69 45.88 -2.64
CA ARG A 80 4.09 46.87 -3.54
C ARG A 80 3.01 47.65 -2.80
N ARG A 81 3.11 48.96 -2.97
CA ARG A 81 2.32 50.04 -2.39
C ARG A 81 0.83 49.89 -2.64
N MET A 82 0.09 50.30 -1.63
CA MET A 82 -1.31 50.70 -1.68
C MET A 82 -1.49 51.83 -2.71
N SER A 83 -2.48 51.70 -3.59
CA SER A 83 -3.08 52.82 -4.31
C SER A 83 -4.59 52.59 -4.34
N ASP A 84 -5.26 53.51 -3.66
CA ASP A 84 -6.69 53.71 -3.52
C ASP A 84 -7.30 54.16 -4.86
N GLY A 85 -8.50 53.71 -5.19
CA GLY A 85 -9.11 53.96 -6.51
C GLY A 85 -10.37 53.15 -6.82
N SER A 86 -11.46 53.51 -6.14
CA SER A 86 -12.88 53.53 -6.52
C SER A 86 -13.43 52.83 -7.80
N LYS A 87 -14.65 52.27 -7.60
CA LYS A 87 -15.86 52.22 -8.47
C LYS A 87 -16.19 50.94 -9.25
N ASP A 88 -17.16 50.22 -8.67
CA ASP A 88 -18.49 49.87 -9.22
C ASP A 88 -18.59 49.45 -10.70
N PHE A 89 -18.96 48.19 -10.96
CA PHE A 89 -19.84 47.67 -12.03
C PHE A 89 -19.67 46.12 -12.04
N ASP A 90 -20.52 45.32 -11.39
CA ASP A 90 -21.86 44.83 -11.77
C ASP A 90 -21.82 43.37 -12.30
N ALA A 91 -22.62 42.52 -11.65
CA ALA A 91 -23.10 41.18 -12.00
C ALA A 91 -22.19 40.21 -12.80
N SER A 92 -21.11 39.71 -12.19
CA SER A 92 -20.44 38.49 -12.64
C SER A 92 -21.16 37.26 -12.08
N VAL A 93 -21.98 36.65 -12.91
CA VAL A 93 -22.69 35.37 -12.71
C VAL A 93 -21.78 34.34 -12.02
N ASP A 94 -22.14 33.96 -10.79
CA ASP A 94 -21.56 32.84 -10.04
C ASP A 94 -21.92 31.51 -10.73
N ALA A 95 -21.31 31.27 -11.89
CA ALA A 95 -21.25 29.95 -12.45
C ALA A 95 -20.44 29.09 -11.47
N PRO A 96 -20.97 27.96 -10.96
CA PRO A 96 -20.20 27.07 -10.12
C PRO A 96 -18.99 26.64 -10.95
N LYS A 97 -17.83 27.20 -10.63
CA LYS A 97 -16.53 26.73 -11.10
C LYS A 97 -16.45 25.28 -10.64
N GLY A 98 -16.94 24.38 -11.48
CA GLY A 98 -16.77 22.96 -11.33
C GLY A 98 -15.29 22.78 -11.14
N ALA A 99 -14.90 22.40 -9.92
CA ALA A 99 -13.51 22.17 -9.57
C ALA A 99 -12.99 21.17 -10.60
N SER A 100 -12.25 21.68 -11.60
CA SER A 100 -11.67 20.85 -12.64
C SER A 100 -10.85 19.81 -11.90
N GLU A 101 -11.28 18.55 -11.95
CA GLU A 101 -10.56 17.46 -11.29
C GLU A 101 -9.18 17.41 -11.93
N GLN A 102 -8.22 18.04 -11.26
CA GLN A 102 -6.88 18.22 -11.80
C GLN A 102 -6.25 16.84 -11.91
N MET A 103 -6.03 16.39 -13.13
CA MET A 103 -5.31 15.15 -13.40
C MET A 103 -3.92 15.23 -12.76
N SER A 104 -3.60 14.23 -11.95
CA SER A 104 -2.29 14.05 -11.33
C SER A 104 -1.55 12.87 -11.95
N VAL A 105 -0.24 12.75 -11.70
CA VAL A 105 0.54 11.55 -12.07
C VAL A 105 -0.10 10.27 -11.50
N GLY A 106 -0.65 10.34 -10.28
CA GLY A 106 -1.35 9.20 -9.68
C GLY A 106 -2.69 8.86 -10.32
N SER A 107 -3.27 9.77 -11.12
CA SER A 107 -4.48 9.54 -11.89
C SER A 107 -4.28 8.75 -13.18
N LEU A 108 -3.03 8.57 -13.62
CA LEU A 108 -2.71 7.72 -14.78
C LEU A 108 -3.19 6.29 -14.53
N GLY A 109 -4.02 5.76 -15.43
CA GLY A 109 -4.68 4.46 -15.25
C GLY A 109 -6.13 4.52 -14.78
N HIS A 110 -6.67 5.68 -14.38
CA HIS A 110 -8.05 5.76 -13.88
C HIS A 110 -9.06 5.38 -14.98
N PRO A 111 -10.16 4.67 -14.68
CA PRO A 111 -10.63 4.20 -13.37
C PRO A 111 -10.08 2.83 -12.92
N ILE A 112 -9.28 2.18 -13.76
CA ILE A 112 -9.01 0.74 -13.66
C ILE A 112 -7.72 0.45 -12.89
N ALA A 113 -6.68 1.20 -13.22
CA ALA A 113 -5.30 0.98 -12.80
C ALA A 113 -4.64 2.24 -12.21
N CYS A 114 -5.43 3.25 -11.80
CA CYS A 114 -4.87 4.39 -11.09
C CYS A 114 -4.29 4.00 -9.73
N ARG A 115 -3.50 4.91 -9.16
CA ARG A 115 -2.99 4.75 -7.79
C ARG A 115 -4.10 4.98 -6.76
N ARG A 116 -3.78 4.72 -5.49
CA ARG A 116 -4.67 4.99 -4.36
C ARG A 116 -5.21 6.44 -4.43
N PRO A 117 -6.48 6.68 -4.07
CA PRO A 117 -7.02 8.03 -4.08
C PRO A 117 -6.29 8.97 -3.11
N CYS A 118 -6.12 10.22 -3.53
CA CYS A 118 -5.48 11.28 -2.77
C CYS A 118 -6.36 11.72 -1.60
N VAL A 119 -5.85 11.60 -0.38
CA VAL A 119 -6.60 11.95 0.83
C VAL A 119 -6.88 13.46 0.89
N HIS A 120 -5.94 14.30 0.44
CA HIS A 120 -6.13 15.76 0.40
C HIS A 120 -7.20 16.17 -0.61
N MET A 121 -7.15 15.60 -1.83
CA MET A 121 -8.16 15.87 -2.84
C MET A 121 -9.56 15.40 -2.40
N MET A 122 -9.67 14.22 -1.79
CA MET A 122 -10.96 13.71 -1.30
C MET A 122 -11.55 14.54 -0.15
N LYS A 123 -10.72 15.04 0.77
CA LYS A 123 -11.19 15.78 1.96
C LYS A 123 -11.39 17.27 1.71
N HIS A 124 -10.46 17.91 1.02
CA HIS A 124 -10.39 19.37 0.90
C HIS A 124 -10.69 19.86 -0.51
N ARG A 125 -10.89 18.96 -1.48
CA ARG A 125 -11.02 19.28 -2.92
C ARG A 125 -9.82 20.05 -3.49
N GLN A 126 -8.71 20.07 -2.75
CA GLN A 126 -7.47 20.73 -3.13
C GLN A 126 -6.29 19.88 -2.64
N CYS A 127 -5.35 19.62 -3.54
CA CYS A 127 -4.11 18.91 -3.23
C CYS A 127 -2.94 19.90 -3.32
N PRO A 128 -2.08 20.03 -2.28
CA PRO A 128 -0.95 20.95 -2.31
C PRO A 128 0.10 20.56 -3.35
N GLU A 129 0.16 19.27 -3.72
CA GLU A 129 1.07 18.77 -4.77
C GLU A 129 0.54 18.99 -6.19
N GLY A 130 -0.72 19.39 -6.37
CA GLY A 130 -1.29 19.65 -7.69
C GLY A 130 -1.10 18.46 -8.67
N SER A 131 -0.67 18.75 -9.89
CA SER A 131 -0.50 17.73 -10.95
C SER A 131 0.64 16.74 -10.71
N VAL A 132 1.64 17.08 -9.88
CA VAL A 132 2.76 16.16 -9.56
C VAL A 132 2.38 15.14 -8.48
N CYS A 133 1.16 15.20 -7.94
CA CYS A 133 0.75 14.29 -6.89
C CYS A 133 0.81 12.82 -7.34
N GLY A 134 1.46 11.99 -6.52
CA GLY A 134 1.58 10.55 -6.76
C GLY A 134 0.31 9.74 -6.48
N TYR A 135 -0.80 10.39 -6.13
CA TYR A 135 -2.08 9.76 -5.80
C TYR A 135 -3.20 10.23 -6.74
N CYS A 136 -4.20 9.39 -6.95
CA CYS A 136 -5.27 9.70 -7.90
C CYS A 136 -6.19 10.79 -7.36
N HIS A 137 -6.48 11.80 -8.19
CA HIS A 137 -7.35 12.93 -7.84
C HIS A 137 -8.82 12.72 -8.19
N PHE A 138 -9.13 11.71 -9.00
CA PHE A 138 -10.51 11.40 -9.38
C PHE A 138 -11.33 10.83 -8.21
N PRO A 139 -12.67 10.86 -8.28
CA PRO A 139 -13.53 10.17 -7.32
C PRO A 139 -13.31 8.66 -7.37
N HIS A 140 -13.24 8.01 -6.22
CA HIS A 140 -13.14 6.55 -6.14
C HIS A 140 -14.26 5.98 -5.29
N PRO A 141 -14.76 4.79 -5.63
CA PRO A 141 -15.53 4.01 -4.68
C PRO A 141 -14.66 3.72 -3.45
N ARG A 142 -15.30 3.58 -2.28
CA ARG A 142 -14.57 3.21 -1.07
C ARG A 142 -13.83 1.89 -1.29
N GLU A 143 -12.53 1.89 -1.01
CA GLU A 143 -11.71 0.68 -1.12
C GLU A 143 -12.28 -0.41 -0.22
N VAL A 144 -12.63 -1.53 -0.84
CA VAL A 144 -13.08 -2.70 -0.09
C VAL A 144 -11.87 -3.35 0.54
N LYS A 145 -11.77 -3.25 1.86
CA LYS A 145 -10.74 -3.94 2.64
C LYS A 145 -11.23 -5.35 2.93
N LEU A 146 -10.36 -6.33 2.66
CA LEU A 146 -10.60 -7.70 3.09
C LEU A 146 -10.64 -7.76 4.62
N ASP A 147 -11.61 -8.48 5.15
CA ASP A 147 -11.76 -8.66 6.60
C ASP A 147 -10.61 -9.51 7.18
N ARG A 148 -10.58 -9.68 8.52
CA ARG A 148 -9.52 -10.46 9.18
C ARG A 148 -9.56 -11.94 8.76
N VAL A 149 -10.75 -12.51 8.57
CA VAL A 149 -10.95 -13.94 8.25
C VAL A 149 -10.54 -14.22 6.81
N GLN A 150 -10.95 -13.39 5.86
CA GLN A 150 -10.57 -13.43 4.45
C GLN A 150 -9.06 -13.32 4.27
N ARG A 151 -8.40 -12.43 5.04
CA ARG A 151 -6.93 -12.34 5.02
C ARG A 151 -6.28 -13.60 5.57
N ALA A 152 -6.78 -14.18 6.65
CA ALA A 152 -6.29 -15.46 7.16
C ALA A 152 -6.46 -16.58 6.12
N MET A 153 -7.60 -16.62 5.42
CA MET A 153 -7.84 -17.58 4.34
C MET A 153 -6.82 -17.46 3.21
N ILE A 154 -6.38 -16.25 2.83
CA ILE A 154 -5.33 -16.08 1.82
C ILE A 154 -4.06 -16.84 2.19
N HIS A 155 -3.70 -16.88 3.48
CA HIS A 155 -2.51 -17.60 3.94
C HIS A 155 -2.72 -19.10 4.10
N GLN A 156 -3.94 -19.52 4.44
CA GLN A 156 -4.28 -20.94 4.62
C GLN A 156 -4.53 -21.68 3.30
N LEU A 157 -4.91 -20.96 2.24
CA LEU A 157 -5.17 -21.58 0.95
C LEU A 157 -3.89 -22.13 0.31
N PRO A 158 -3.93 -23.37 -0.22
CA PRO A 158 -2.86 -23.88 -1.07
C PRO A 158 -2.55 -22.91 -2.19
N TYR A 159 -1.26 -22.80 -2.52
CA TYR A 159 -0.75 -21.79 -3.43
C TYR A 159 -1.44 -21.84 -4.81
N GLY A 160 -1.45 -23.01 -5.46
CA GLY A 160 -2.12 -23.19 -6.77
C GLY A 160 -3.61 -22.84 -6.73
N SER A 161 -4.33 -23.29 -5.69
CA SER A 161 -5.76 -22.96 -5.51
C SER A 161 -6.00 -21.45 -5.37
N PHE A 162 -5.14 -20.75 -4.62
CA PHE A 162 -5.23 -19.29 -4.49
C PHE A 162 -5.02 -18.59 -5.84
N LEU A 163 -4.02 -18.98 -6.61
CA LEU A 163 -3.75 -18.39 -7.93
C LEU A 163 -4.92 -18.61 -8.91
N ARG A 164 -5.49 -19.81 -8.97
CA ARG A 164 -6.68 -20.09 -9.81
C ARG A 164 -7.85 -19.20 -9.45
N ILE A 165 -8.08 -18.96 -8.16
CA ILE A 165 -9.15 -18.06 -7.71
C ILE A 165 -8.87 -16.62 -8.17
N VAL A 166 -7.62 -16.14 -8.03
CA VAL A 166 -7.26 -14.78 -8.49
C VAL A 166 -7.39 -14.66 -10.01
N ALA A 167 -6.92 -15.66 -10.77
CA ALA A 167 -7.05 -15.72 -12.22
C ALA A 167 -8.53 -15.71 -12.67
N GLU A 168 -9.40 -16.50 -12.01
CA GLU A 168 -10.85 -16.48 -12.25
C GLU A 168 -11.44 -15.08 -12.02
N MET A 169 -11.04 -14.38 -10.95
CA MET A 169 -11.53 -13.01 -10.70
C MET A 169 -11.01 -12.02 -11.75
N LEU A 170 -9.78 -12.16 -12.21
CA LEU A 170 -9.23 -11.34 -13.29
C LEU A 170 -9.96 -11.60 -14.62
N LYS A 171 -10.25 -12.87 -14.96
CA LYS A 171 -11.08 -13.22 -16.14
C LYS A 171 -12.44 -12.52 -16.11
N THR A 172 -13.10 -12.48 -14.96
CA THR A 172 -14.39 -11.78 -14.84
C THR A 172 -14.30 -10.27 -15.07
N LYS A 173 -13.15 -9.65 -14.80
CA LYS A 173 -12.92 -8.20 -14.96
C LYS A 173 -12.26 -7.83 -16.29
N ALA A 174 -11.60 -8.78 -16.95
CA ALA A 174 -10.92 -8.55 -18.22
C ALA A 174 -11.81 -7.89 -19.30
N PRO A 175 -13.09 -8.28 -19.51
CA PRO A 175 -13.93 -7.62 -20.52
C PRO A 175 -14.29 -6.17 -20.15
N GLU A 176 -14.35 -5.83 -18.86
CA GLU A 176 -14.63 -4.44 -18.41
C GLU A 176 -13.46 -3.50 -18.71
N VAL A 177 -12.25 -4.05 -18.78
CA VAL A 177 -11.01 -3.28 -18.95
C VAL A 177 -10.58 -3.21 -20.42
N ALA A 178 -10.93 -4.22 -21.23
CA ALA A 178 -10.58 -4.34 -22.65
C ALA A 178 -9.06 -4.17 -22.95
N LYS A 179 -8.18 -4.46 -21.98
CA LYS A 179 -6.72 -4.39 -22.16
C LYS A 179 -6.11 -5.78 -22.30
N PRO A 180 -5.30 -6.04 -23.35
CA PRO A 180 -4.58 -7.31 -23.52
C PRO A 180 -3.73 -7.70 -22.31
N ALA A 181 -3.10 -6.71 -21.66
CA ALA A 181 -2.27 -6.91 -20.48
C ALA A 181 -2.99 -7.62 -19.30
N VAL A 182 -4.32 -7.49 -19.18
CA VAL A 182 -5.07 -8.25 -18.15
C VAL A 182 -5.11 -9.73 -18.47
N TRP A 183 -5.29 -10.08 -19.75
CA TRP A 183 -5.26 -11.47 -20.21
C TRP A 183 -3.88 -12.08 -20.10
N ASP A 184 -2.82 -11.31 -20.35
CA ASP A 184 -1.43 -11.76 -20.13
C ASP A 184 -1.20 -12.14 -18.66
N ALA A 185 -1.73 -11.35 -17.71
CA ALA A 185 -1.67 -11.70 -16.29
C ALA A 185 -2.51 -12.94 -15.96
N VAL A 186 -3.68 -13.10 -16.58
CA VAL A 186 -4.50 -14.30 -16.40
C VAL A 186 -3.72 -15.54 -16.85
N HIS A 187 -3.18 -15.55 -18.07
CA HIS A 187 -2.44 -16.69 -18.61
C HIS A 187 -1.22 -17.02 -17.75
N LEU A 188 -0.45 -16.00 -17.35
CA LEU A 188 0.70 -16.19 -16.49
C LEU A 188 0.35 -16.80 -15.13
N LEU A 189 -0.77 -16.39 -14.52
CA LEU A 189 -1.22 -16.93 -13.25
C LEU A 189 -1.80 -18.35 -13.37
N GLU A 190 -2.38 -18.71 -14.52
CA GLU A 190 -2.88 -20.06 -14.78
C GLU A 190 -1.73 -21.04 -14.98
N GLU A 191 -0.73 -20.67 -15.77
CA GLU A 191 0.50 -21.46 -15.96
C GLU A 191 1.21 -21.72 -14.61
N GLU A 192 1.39 -20.68 -13.79
CA GLU A 192 1.98 -20.81 -12.46
C GLU A 192 1.09 -21.66 -11.51
N ALA A 193 -0.22 -21.64 -11.69
CA ALA A 193 -1.13 -22.45 -10.89
C ALA A 193 -1.23 -23.91 -11.33
N GLU A 194 -0.79 -24.24 -12.54
CA GLU A 194 -0.66 -25.60 -13.07
C GLU A 194 0.63 -26.25 -12.60
N THR A 195 1.72 -25.49 -12.57
CA THR A 195 3.02 -25.96 -12.04
C THR A 195 2.99 -26.15 -10.52
N ALA A 196 2.17 -25.38 -9.81
CA ALA A 196 1.96 -25.56 -8.37
C ALA A 196 1.14 -26.82 -8.07
N GLU A 197 1.77 -27.83 -7.46
CA GLU A 197 1.10 -29.05 -7.02
C GLU A 197 -0.13 -28.75 -6.16
N CYS A 198 -1.28 -29.29 -6.57
CA CYS A 198 -2.53 -29.15 -5.84
C CYS A 198 -2.62 -30.22 -4.76
N PHE A 199 -1.99 -29.98 -3.61
CA PHE A 199 -2.33 -30.74 -2.40
C PHE A 199 -3.76 -30.39 -2.00
N GLY A 200 -4.64 -31.41 -2.05
CA GLY A 200 -6.08 -31.28 -1.84
C GLY A 200 -6.43 -30.88 -0.42
N ALA A 201 -6.36 -29.59 -0.10
CA ALA A 201 -6.93 -29.06 1.13
C ALA A 201 -8.45 -29.08 1.03
N GLN A 202 -9.12 -29.78 1.94
CA GLN A 202 -10.55 -29.62 2.13
C GLN A 202 -10.81 -28.20 2.67
N THR A 203 -11.32 -27.34 1.82
CA THR A 203 -11.78 -26.00 2.22
C THR A 203 -13.29 -25.99 2.38
N ASP A 204 -13.80 -25.36 3.44
CA ASP A 204 -15.24 -25.13 3.60
C ASP A 204 -15.79 -24.33 2.41
N VAL A 205 -16.75 -24.94 1.70
CA VAL A 205 -17.43 -24.37 0.52
C VAL A 205 -18.09 -23.02 0.86
N LYS A 206 -18.65 -22.86 2.07
CA LYS A 206 -19.29 -21.60 2.48
C LYS A 206 -18.26 -20.49 2.69
N ALA A 207 -17.16 -20.78 3.39
CA ALA A 207 -16.05 -19.87 3.55
C ALA A 207 -15.47 -19.44 2.18
N MET A 208 -15.28 -20.39 1.26
CA MET A 208 -14.78 -20.12 -0.09
C MET A 208 -15.68 -19.15 -0.88
N LYS A 209 -17.01 -19.33 -0.81
CA LYS A 209 -17.97 -18.41 -1.45
C LYS A 209 -17.87 -16.98 -0.89
N ARG A 210 -17.74 -16.84 0.43
CA ARG A 210 -17.57 -15.51 1.08
C ARG A 210 -16.26 -14.86 0.70
N PHE A 211 -15.19 -15.65 0.61
CA PHE A 211 -13.88 -15.19 0.18
C PHE A 211 -13.91 -14.67 -1.27
N LYS A 212 -14.42 -15.49 -2.22
CA LYS A 212 -14.59 -15.07 -3.61
C LYS A 212 -15.43 -13.80 -3.73
N LYS A 213 -16.50 -13.68 -2.95
CA LYS A 213 -17.33 -12.45 -2.90
C LYS A 213 -16.52 -11.23 -2.49
N GLY A 214 -15.63 -11.34 -1.50
CA GLY A 214 -14.73 -10.25 -1.10
C GLY A 214 -13.78 -9.84 -2.22
N LEU A 215 -13.17 -10.80 -2.91
CA LEU A 215 -12.23 -10.54 -4.01
C LEU A 215 -12.89 -9.86 -5.23
N LYS A 216 -14.16 -10.15 -5.53
CA LYS A 216 -14.89 -9.51 -6.65
C LYS A 216 -14.90 -7.99 -6.57
N HIS A 217 -14.87 -7.43 -5.35
CA HIS A 217 -14.90 -5.98 -5.14
C HIS A 217 -13.52 -5.32 -5.19
N LEU A 218 -12.44 -6.09 -5.28
CA LEU A 218 -11.10 -5.54 -5.44
C LEU A 218 -10.87 -5.07 -6.88
N ASN A 219 -10.07 -4.02 -7.08
CA ASN A 219 -9.65 -3.61 -8.42
C ASN A 219 -8.57 -4.56 -8.97
N VAL A 220 -8.32 -4.48 -10.28
CA VAL A 220 -7.35 -5.34 -10.99
C VAL A 220 -5.97 -5.24 -10.36
N LEU A 221 -5.48 -4.03 -10.05
CA LEU A 221 -4.16 -3.86 -9.43
C LEU A 221 -4.05 -4.46 -8.03
N SER A 222 -5.14 -4.45 -7.25
CA SER A 222 -5.18 -5.06 -5.92
C SER A 222 -5.11 -6.58 -6.02
N LEU A 223 -5.80 -7.17 -7.01
CA LEU A 223 -5.71 -8.60 -7.30
C LEU A 223 -4.29 -8.99 -7.73
N LEU A 224 -3.68 -8.23 -8.65
CA LEU A 224 -2.28 -8.46 -9.07
C LEU A 224 -1.30 -8.30 -7.90
N SER A 225 -1.51 -7.30 -7.04
CA SER A 225 -0.68 -7.08 -5.85
C SER A 225 -0.82 -8.22 -4.82
N LEU A 226 -1.99 -8.83 -4.71
CA LEU A 226 -2.22 -10.00 -3.87
C LEU A 226 -1.52 -11.24 -4.44
N ALA A 227 -1.62 -11.48 -5.76
CA ALA A 227 -0.93 -12.58 -6.42
C ALA A 227 0.59 -12.45 -6.29
N LYS A 228 1.13 -11.26 -6.60
CA LYS A 228 2.57 -10.95 -6.56
C LYS A 228 3.25 -11.38 -5.26
N ARG A 229 2.58 -11.22 -4.11
CA ARG A 229 3.15 -11.55 -2.79
C ARG A 229 3.35 -13.05 -2.54
N ARG A 230 2.72 -13.90 -3.35
CA ARG A 230 2.82 -15.36 -3.22
C ARG A 230 3.52 -16.00 -4.41
N CYS A 231 3.75 -15.26 -5.49
CA CYS A 231 4.40 -15.79 -6.69
C CYS A 231 5.91 -15.91 -6.57
N GLN A 232 6.49 -16.81 -7.38
CA GLN A 232 7.93 -16.87 -7.61
C GLN A 232 8.45 -15.55 -8.20
N ASP A 233 9.75 -15.29 -8.02
CA ASP A 233 10.38 -14.01 -8.37
C ASP A 233 10.20 -13.64 -9.85
N HIS A 234 10.34 -14.61 -10.76
CA HIS A 234 10.20 -14.37 -12.20
C HIS A 234 8.75 -14.00 -12.60
N VAL A 235 7.74 -14.65 -11.99
CA VAL A 235 6.32 -14.29 -12.18
C VAL A 235 6.03 -12.93 -11.56
N CYS A 236 6.59 -12.66 -10.38
CA CYS A 236 6.47 -11.40 -9.66
C CYS A 236 6.99 -10.20 -10.49
N GLU A 237 8.10 -10.38 -11.20
CA GLU A 237 8.65 -9.39 -12.12
C GLU A 237 7.71 -9.15 -13.32
N LYS A 238 7.27 -10.21 -14.00
CA LYS A 238 6.32 -10.12 -15.12
C LYS A 238 5.00 -9.45 -14.72
N LEU A 239 4.43 -9.80 -13.56
CA LEU A 239 3.22 -9.15 -13.02
C LEU A 239 3.45 -7.66 -12.73
N THR A 240 4.67 -7.28 -12.35
CA THR A 240 5.03 -5.88 -12.12
C THR A 240 5.08 -5.10 -13.43
N GLN A 241 5.64 -5.71 -14.49
CA GLN A 241 5.64 -5.13 -15.83
C GLN A 241 4.22 -4.95 -16.37
N ILE A 242 3.38 -5.99 -16.26
CA ILE A 242 1.97 -5.93 -16.65
C ILE A 242 1.22 -4.82 -15.88
N ALA A 243 1.44 -4.71 -14.57
CA ALA A 243 0.84 -3.66 -13.75
C ALA A 243 1.29 -2.25 -14.15
N ALA A 244 2.53 -2.10 -14.65
CA ALA A 244 3.02 -0.84 -15.21
C ALA A 244 2.36 -0.55 -16.57
N ASP A 245 2.28 -1.53 -17.47
CA ASP A 245 1.65 -1.37 -18.78
C ASP A 245 0.17 -0.97 -18.68
N LEU A 246 -0.55 -1.53 -17.71
CA LEU A 246 -1.94 -1.15 -17.42
C LEU A 246 -2.11 0.33 -17.05
N ARG A 247 -1.09 0.95 -16.45
CA ARG A 247 -1.10 2.36 -16.00
C ARG A 247 -0.80 3.34 -17.12
N PHE A 248 0.14 2.99 -18.01
CA PHE A 248 0.67 3.94 -19.00
C PHE A 248 0.04 3.81 -20.39
N ARG A 249 -0.62 2.70 -20.71
CA ARG A 249 -1.35 2.51 -21.98
C ARG A 249 -2.85 2.77 -21.81
N VAL A 250 -3.23 3.99 -21.39
CA VAL A 250 -4.64 4.44 -21.30
C VAL A 250 -4.92 5.40 -22.42
#